data_AF-A0A527XGV0-F1
#
_entry.id   AF-A0A527XGV0-F1
#
_cell.length_a   1.000
_cell.length_b   1.000
_cell.length_c   1.000
_cell.angle_alpha   90.00
_cell.angle_beta   90.00
_cell.angle_gamma   90.00
#
_symmetry.space_group_name_H-M   'P 1'
#
loop_
_entity.id
_entity.type
_entity.pdbx_description
1 polymer ?
#
loop_
_entity_poly.entity_id
_entity_poly.type
_entity_poly.pdbx_seq_one_letter_code
_entity_poly.pdbx_strand_id
1 'polypeptide(L)' 'RQKVREAWGTHAEQKYPGQDMPAARPQKTVPSYDRLTELGAVWGVLNGWEMPNWFARDGVEAKDQYSWRWTAKGNLV' A
#
# COMPACT_ATOMS: atom_id res chain seq x y z
N ARG A 1 10.79 -5.92 -14.46
CA ARG A 1 10.24 -5.33 -15.72
C ARG A 1 8.92 -4.58 -15.50
N GLN A 2 7.93 -5.16 -14.82
CA GLN A 2 6.65 -4.48 -14.54
C GLN A 2 6.83 -3.13 -13.82
N LYS A 3 7.66 -3.07 -12.76
CA LYS A 3 7.95 -1.82 -12.04
C LYS A 3 8.51 -0.69 -12.91
N VAL A 4 9.38 -1.04 -13.86
CA VAL A 4 9.96 -0.07 -14.81
C VAL A 4 8.87 0.50 -15.73
N ARG A 5 7.95 -0.35 -16.20
CA ARG A 5 6.81 0.08 -17.03
C ARG A 5 5.86 0.99 -16.25
N GLU A 6 5.58 0.67 -14.99
CA GLU A 6 4.74 1.50 -14.11
C GLU A 6 5.40 2.85 -13.80
N ALA A 7 6.67 2.85 -13.42
CA ALA A 7 7.41 4.08 -13.12
C ALA A 7 7.47 5.03 -14.32
N TRP A 8 7.69 4.49 -15.53
CA TRP A 8 7.67 5.29 -16.74
C TRP A 8 6.25 5.68 -17.17
N GLY A 9 5.28 4.77 -17.07
CA GLY A 9 3.89 5.03 -17.46
C GLY A 9 3.22 6.11 -16.62
N THR A 10 3.53 6.16 -15.31
CA THR A 10 2.91 7.07 -14.34
C THR A 10 3.77 8.30 -14.02
N HIS A 11 4.86 8.54 -14.75
CA HIS A 11 5.83 9.59 -14.41
C HIS A 11 5.21 11.00 -14.38
N ALA A 12 4.23 11.25 -15.25
CA ALA A 12 3.51 12.52 -15.37
C ALA A 12 2.18 12.56 -14.61
N GLU A 13 1.81 11.47 -13.93
CA GLU A 13 0.60 11.43 -13.12
C GLU A 13 0.81 12.13 -11.78
N GLN A 14 -0.28 12.65 -11.21
CA GLN A 14 -0.24 13.28 -9.90
C GLN A 14 0.02 12.22 -8.81
N LYS A 15 1.07 12.43 -8.02
CA LYS A 15 1.49 11.55 -6.92
C LYS A 15 1.11 12.16 -5.58
N TYR A 16 0.35 11.42 -4.79
CA TYR A 16 -0.04 11.85 -3.46
C TYR A 16 1.03 11.49 -2.41
N PRO A 17 1.09 12.22 -1.28
CA PRO A 17 1.95 11.86 -0.16
C PRO A 17 1.62 10.46 0.36
N GLY A 18 2.65 9.62 0.50
CA GLY A 18 2.49 8.23 0.95
C GLY A 18 1.86 7.28 -0.07
N GLN A 19 1.70 7.71 -1.33
CA GLN A 19 1.18 6.85 -2.39
C GLN A 19 2.13 5.69 -2.71
N ASP A 20 1.62 4.48 -2.55
CA ASP A 20 2.31 3.27 -3.01
C ASP A 20 1.89 2.93 -4.44
N MET A 21 2.77 2.23 -5.15
CA MET A 21 2.61 1.85 -6.54
C MET A 21 2.64 0.31 -6.63
N PRO A 22 1.52 -0.34 -7.01
CA PRO A 22 1.34 -1.78 -6.82
C PRO A 22 2.12 -2.67 -7.79
N ALA A 23 2.66 -2.18 -8.90
CA ALA A 23 3.26 -3.07 -9.88
C ALA A 23 4.47 -3.83 -9.31
N ALA A 24 4.58 -5.11 -9.72
CA ALA A 24 5.57 -6.08 -9.25
C ALA A 24 5.47 -6.48 -7.77
N ARG A 25 4.37 -6.16 -7.08
CA ARG A 25 4.08 -6.64 -5.71
C ARG A 25 3.16 -7.87 -5.73
N PRO A 26 3.29 -8.80 -4.78
CA PRO A 26 4.33 -8.87 -3.75
C PRO A 26 5.67 -9.42 -4.28
N GLN A 27 6.80 -8.91 -3.77
CA GLN A 27 8.14 -9.37 -4.20
C GLN A 27 8.88 -10.16 -3.11
N LYS A 28 8.98 -9.62 -1.89
CA LYS A 28 9.50 -10.33 -0.71
C LYS A 28 8.49 -10.19 0.43
N THR A 29 8.09 -11.32 0.99
CA THR A 29 7.12 -11.38 2.08
C THR A 29 7.77 -11.96 3.33
N VAL A 30 7.30 -11.53 4.49
CA VAL A 30 7.65 -12.15 5.77
C VAL A 30 6.86 -13.46 5.95
N PRO A 31 7.34 -14.44 6.74
CA PRO A 31 6.61 -15.69 6.96
C PRO A 31 5.20 -15.50 7.53
N SER A 32 4.97 -14.40 8.24
CA SER A 32 3.67 -14.02 8.82
C SER A 32 2.76 -13.24 7.87
N TYR A 33 3.08 -13.15 6.57
CA TYR A 33 2.35 -12.31 5.61
C TYR A 33 0.86 -12.67 5.54
N ASP A 34 0.52 -13.95 5.42
CA ASP A 34 -0.87 -14.39 5.34
C ASP A 34 -1.63 -14.05 6.63
N ARG A 35 -1.02 -14.32 7.79
CA ARG A 35 -1.61 -14.02 9.09
C ARG A 35 -1.83 -12.53 9.31
N LEU A 36 -0.89 -11.69 8.89
CA LEU A 36 -1.03 -10.24 8.98
C LEU A 36 -2.10 -9.72 8.01
N THR A 37 -2.22 -10.32 6.83
CA THR A 37 -3.27 -10.00 5.86
C THR A 37 -4.66 -10.31 6.42
N GLU A 38 -4.83 -11.45 7.08
CA GLU A 38 -6.08 -11.81 7.79
C GLU A 38 -6.44 -10.80 8.89
N LEU A 39 -5.44 -10.19 9.53
CA LEU A 39 -5.63 -9.15 10.55
C LEU A 39 -5.88 -7.76 9.97
N GLY A 40 -6.08 -7.66 8.64
CA GLY A 40 -6.37 -6.40 7.96
C GLY A 40 -5.14 -5.55 7.66
N ALA A 41 -3.95 -6.13 7.53
CA ALA A 41 -2.74 -5.38 7.16
C ALA A 41 -2.90 -4.66 5.82
N VAL A 42 -2.67 -3.35 5.82
CA VAL A 42 -2.53 -2.54 4.62
C VAL A 42 -1.05 -2.45 4.27
N TRP A 43 -0.69 -3.05 3.14
CA TRP A 43 0.69 -3.29 2.78
C TRP A 43 1.32 -2.12 2.03
N GLY A 44 2.50 -1.70 2.47
CA GLY A 44 3.43 -0.88 1.72
C GLY A 44 4.70 -1.65 1.33
N VAL A 45 5.57 -1.01 0.55
CA VAL A 45 6.87 -1.58 0.17
C VAL A 45 8.05 -0.82 0.76
N LEU A 46 9.00 -1.54 1.37
CA LEU A 46 10.29 -1.01 1.81
C LEU A 46 11.42 -1.87 1.25
N ASN A 47 12.23 -1.32 0.34
CA ASN A 47 13.34 -2.05 -0.29
C ASN A 47 12.95 -3.42 -0.89
N GLY A 48 11.73 -3.52 -1.44
CA GLY A 48 11.17 -4.74 -2.02
C GLY A 48 10.53 -5.71 -1.02
N TRP A 49 10.55 -5.40 0.28
CA TRP A 49 9.81 -6.12 1.31
C TRP A 49 8.43 -5.53 1.50
N GLU A 50 7.44 -6.41 1.59
CA GLU A 50 6.08 -6.07 2.02
C GLU A 50 6.09 -5.79 3.53
N MET A 51 5.83 -4.54 3.90
CA MET A 51 5.74 -4.10 5.29
C MET A 51 4.34 -3.54 5.56
N PRO A 52 3.69 -3.90 6.67
CA PRO A 52 2.37 -3.36 6.99
C PRO A 52 2.51 -1.89 7.43
N ASN A 53 1.85 -0.98 6.72
CA ASN A 53 1.81 0.44 7.06
C ASN A 53 0.87 0.69 8.26
N TRP A 54 -0.31 0.05 8.24
CA TRP A 54 -1.32 0.10 9.28
C TRP A 54 -2.27 -1.11 9.17
N PHE A 55 -3.16 -1.28 10.15
CA PHE A 55 -4.14 -2.36 10.18
C PHE A 55 -5.56 -1.81 10.12
N ALA A 56 -6.34 -2.27 9.14
CA ALA A 56 -7.75 -1.96 9.03
C ALA A 56 -8.55 -2.62 10.16
N ARG A 57 -9.49 -1.88 10.72
CA ARG A 57 -10.46 -2.39 11.70
C ARG A 57 -11.56 -3.19 10.99
N ASP A 58 -12.28 -4.02 11.74
CA ASP A 58 -13.41 -4.78 11.22
C ASP A 58 -14.42 -3.87 10.49
N GLY A 59 -14.77 -4.25 9.27
CA GLY A 59 -15.70 -3.49 8.41
C GLY A 59 -15.07 -2.34 7.61
N VAL A 60 -13.77 -2.05 7.80
CA VAL A 60 -13.02 -1.07 6.99
C VAL A 60 -12.27 -1.79 5.88
N GLU A 61 -12.37 -1.29 4.65
CA GLU A 61 -11.60 -1.84 3.53
C GLU A 61 -10.08 -1.66 3.79
N ALA A 62 -9.31 -2.74 3.68
CA ALA A 62 -7.86 -2.75 3.83
C ALA A 62 -7.16 -2.14 2.60
N LYS A 63 -7.47 -0.88 2.32
CA LYS A 63 -6.89 -0.08 1.24
C LYS A 63 -6.40 1.25 1.77
N ASP A 64 -5.24 1.65 1.26
CA ASP A 64 -4.70 2.96 1.56
C ASP A 64 -5.49 4.06 0.85
N GLN A 65 -5.77 5.11 1.61
CA GLN A 65 -6.41 6.32 1.11
C GLN A 65 -5.36 7.42 1.02
N TYR A 66 -5.27 8.03 -0.16
CA TYR A 66 -4.30 9.07 -0.46
C TYR A 66 -4.97 10.42 -0.59
N SER A 67 -4.44 11.41 0.13
CA SER A 67 -4.94 12.77 0.09
C SER A 67 -3.79 13.75 0.36
N TRP A 68 -3.96 15.00 -0.06
CA TRP A 68 -3.01 16.08 0.26
C TRP A 68 -3.12 16.55 1.70
N ARG A 69 -4.21 16.19 2.39
CA ARG A 69 -4.43 16.50 3.79
C ARG A 69 -4.10 15.28 4.64
N TRP A 70 -3.78 15.55 5.89
CA TRP A 70 -3.72 14.49 6.87
C TRP A 70 -5.14 14.05 7.22
N THR A 71 -5.43 12.77 7.00
CA THR A 71 -6.70 12.13 7.37
C THR A 71 -6.38 10.91 8.22
N ALA A 72 -7.13 10.70 9.29
CA ALA A 72 -6.99 9.49 10.10
C ALA A 72 -7.31 8.26 9.25
N LYS A 73 -6.40 7.27 9.25
CA LYS A 73 -6.56 6.03 8.47
C LYS A 73 -7.80 5.27 8.93
N GLY A 74 -8.62 4.82 7.98
CA GLY A 74 -9.88 4.11 8.23
C GLY A 74 -11.11 4.99 8.43
N ASN A 75 -10.97 6.32 8.46
CA ASN A 75 -12.11 7.24 8.44
C ASN A 75 -12.41 7.64 6.99
N LEU A 76 -13.36 6.93 6.39
CA LEU A 76 -13.95 7.27 5.10
C LEU A 76 -14.85 8.50 5.30
N VAL A 77 -14.36 9.69 4.95
CA VAL A 77 -15.20 10.90 4.80
C VAL A 77 -15.22 11.27 3.33
#